data_AF-A0AAE1HR64-F1
#
_entry.id   AF-A0AAE1HR64-F1
#
_cell.length_a   1.000
_cell.length_b   1.000
_cell.length_c   1.000
_cell.angle_alpha   90.00
_cell.angle_beta   90.00
_cell.angle_gamma   90.00
#
_symmetry.space_group_name_H-M   'P 1'
#
loop_
_entity.id
_entity.type
_entity.pdbx_description
1 polymer ?
#
loop_
_entity_poly.entity_id
_entity_poly.type
_entity_poly.pdbx_seq_one_letter_code
_entity_poly.pdbx_strand_id
1 'polypeptide(L)'
;MPAKVFRAFVGLDGGVCGEWSLFLEFEENENKECWVFCGCSGFEKSIGKGMGTDASLIPDDAPLPKLPLPPLQQTVDRYLDAVRPLVPPAAFERTRNIAKAFAAPAGPGPRLQRALEKRRECTANWAYEWWLADMYLNNPLPLPINSNPGMVFPPAVARTAEERARFTARMVLSAVRYQTDVLDK
;
A
#
# COMPACT_ATOMS: atom_id res chain seq x y z
N MET A 1 -2.31 -2.11 -28.43
CA MET A 1 -3.65 -2.50 -27.95
C MET A 1 -3.82 -1.86 -26.58
N PRO A 2 -4.89 -1.08 -26.31
CA PRO A 2 -4.90 -0.21 -25.14
C PRO A 2 -5.05 -1.05 -23.86
N ALA A 3 -4.23 -0.74 -22.86
CA ALA A 3 -4.38 -1.25 -21.51
C ALA A 3 -5.75 -0.82 -20.98
N LYS A 4 -6.60 -1.80 -20.64
CA LYS A 4 -7.89 -1.52 -19.99
C LYS A 4 -7.60 -1.17 -18.52
N VAL A 5 -7.99 0.05 -18.18
CA VAL A 5 -7.84 0.67 -16.86
C VAL A 5 -8.83 0.05 -15.88
N PHE A 6 -8.39 -0.19 -14.64
CA PHE A 6 -9.27 -0.48 -13.50
C PHE A 6 -10.26 0.68 -13.34
N ARG A 7 -11.55 0.43 -13.55
CA ARG A 7 -12.59 1.46 -13.39
C ARG A 7 -13.53 1.03 -12.27
N ALA A 8 -13.24 1.48 -11.06
CA ALA A 8 -14.27 1.59 -10.03
C ALA A 8 -15.13 2.80 -10.40
N PHE A 9 -16.35 2.57 -10.90
CA PHE A 9 -17.32 3.65 -11.05
C PHE A 9 -18.19 3.69 -9.80
N VAL A 10 -18.25 4.85 -9.17
CA VAL A 10 -19.40 5.24 -8.35
C VAL A 10 -20.33 6.01 -9.30
N GLY A 11 -21.32 5.31 -9.85
CA GLY A 11 -22.37 5.92 -10.68
C GLY A 11 -23.59 6.23 -9.83
N LEU A 12 -24.11 7.45 -9.94
CA LEU A 12 -25.46 7.79 -9.49
C LEU A 12 -26.41 7.45 -10.63
N ASP A 13 -27.24 6.43 -10.46
CA ASP A 13 -28.34 6.22 -11.39
C ASP A 13 -29.38 7.33 -11.18
N GLY A 14 -29.70 8.02 -12.29
CA GLY A 14 -30.76 9.02 -12.36
C GLY A 14 -32.13 8.35 -12.26
N GLY A 15 -32.48 7.91 -11.05
CA GLY A 15 -33.75 7.27 -10.75
C GLY A 15 -33.92 7.15 -9.24
N VAL A 16 -34.73 8.05 -8.69
CA VAL A 16 -35.36 8.06 -7.35
C VAL A 16 -35.00 6.86 -6.43
N CYS A 17 -34.26 7.15 -5.36
CA CYS A 17 -33.97 6.29 -4.19
C CYS A 17 -32.78 5.30 -4.27
N GLY A 18 -31.55 5.83 -4.25
CA GLY A 18 -30.52 5.47 -3.23
C GLY A 18 -30.03 4.03 -3.06
N GLU A 19 -30.05 3.16 -4.08
CA GLU A 19 -29.36 1.87 -4.04
C GLU A 19 -27.86 2.01 -4.37
N TRP A 20 -26.99 1.42 -3.54
CA TRP A 20 -25.56 1.31 -3.79
C TRP A 20 -25.25 -0.13 -4.20
N SER A 21 -24.96 -0.36 -5.49
CA SER A 21 -24.52 -1.66 -6.00
C SER A 21 -23.03 -1.59 -6.31
N LEU A 22 -22.22 -2.31 -5.53
CA LEU A 22 -20.80 -2.53 -5.83
C LEU A 22 -20.70 -3.72 -6.79
N PHE A 23 -20.55 -3.44 -8.09
CA PHE A 23 -20.19 -4.47 -9.06
C PHE A 23 -18.67 -4.66 -9.04
N LEU A 24 -18.21 -5.81 -8.51
CA LEU A 24 -16.82 -6.25 -8.62
C LEU A 24 -16.74 -7.30 -9.73
N GLU A 25 -16.42 -6.86 -10.95
CA GLU A 25 -16.09 -7.75 -12.05
C GLU A 25 -14.57 -8.01 -12.01
N PHE A 26 -14.18 -9.25 -11.71
CA PHE A 26 -12.78 -9.67 -11.60
C PHE A 26 -12.41 -10.39 -12.90
N GLU A 27 -11.72 -9.71 -13.81
CA GLU A 27 -11.11 -10.37 -14.97
C GLU A 27 -9.84 -11.08 -14.50
N GLU A 28 -9.94 -12.39 -14.32
CA GLU A 28 -8.85 -13.28 -13.93
C GLU A 28 -7.86 -13.38 -15.09
N ASN A 29 -6.90 -12.46 -15.15
CA ASN A 29 -5.83 -12.52 -16.12
C ASN A 29 -4.49 -12.21 -15.45
N GLU A 30 -3.83 -13.26 -14.95
CA GLU A 30 -2.38 -13.47 -15.08
C GLU A 30 -2.02 -14.85 -14.49
N ASN A 31 -2.10 -15.87 -15.34
CA ASN A 31 -1.50 -17.17 -15.10
C ASN A 31 0.03 -17.11 -15.28
N LYS A 32 0.70 -16.22 -14.53
CA LYS A 32 2.16 -16.25 -14.38
C LYS A 32 2.46 -17.29 -13.30
N GLU A 33 2.71 -18.52 -13.75
CA GLU A 33 3.25 -19.58 -12.90
C GLU A 33 4.47 -19.04 -12.14
N CYS A 34 4.43 -19.12 -10.81
CA CYS A 34 5.54 -18.72 -9.96
C CYS A 34 6.64 -19.77 -10.07
N TRP A 35 7.39 -19.75 -11.18
CA TRP A 35 8.63 -20.51 -11.31
C TRP A 35 9.71 -19.82 -10.47
N VAL A 36 9.70 -20.08 -9.17
CA VAL A 36 10.90 -19.93 -8.36
C VAL A 36 11.73 -21.19 -8.63
N PHE A 37 12.77 -21.07 -9.46
CA PHE A 37 13.80 -22.10 -9.53
C PHE A 37 14.51 -22.13 -8.17
N CYS A 38 13.96 -22.91 -7.23
CA CYS A 38 14.61 -23.22 -5.97
C CYS A 38 15.67 -24.29 -6.24
N GLY A 39 16.85 -23.85 -6.65
CA GLY A 39 18.05 -24.68 -6.61
C GLY A 39 18.50 -24.87 -5.16
N CYS A 40 18.62 -26.13 -4.75
CA CYS A 40 19.10 -26.63 -3.45
C CYS A 40 18.06 -26.80 -2.33
N SER A 41 17.46 -28.00 -2.33
CA SER A 41 17.29 -28.93 -1.18
C SER A 41 17.14 -28.37 0.24
N GLY A 42 15.98 -28.64 0.86
CA GLY A 42 15.83 -28.70 2.33
C GLY A 42 14.63 -27.93 2.85
N PHE A 43 13.52 -28.62 3.15
CA PHE A 43 12.33 -28.03 3.75
C PHE A 43 12.40 -28.20 5.27
N GLU A 44 12.69 -27.13 6.02
CA GLU A 44 12.40 -27.06 7.45
C GLU A 44 11.45 -25.89 7.74
N LYS A 45 10.28 -26.23 8.29
CA LYS A 45 9.31 -25.26 8.81
C LYS A 45 9.83 -24.68 10.11
N SER A 46 10.15 -23.40 10.13
CA SER A 46 10.18 -22.61 11.36
C SER A 46 8.96 -21.69 11.39
N ILE A 47 7.98 -22.04 12.23
CA ILE A 47 6.89 -21.14 12.62
C ILE A 47 7.49 -20.20 13.68
N GLY A 48 8.07 -19.09 13.23
CA GLY A 48 8.52 -18.01 14.10
C GLY A 48 7.33 -17.22 14.65
N LYS A 49 7.00 -17.42 15.93
CA LYS A 49 6.13 -16.53 16.71
C LYS A 49 6.69 -15.10 16.64
N GLY A 50 5.87 -14.14 16.21
CA GLY A 50 6.21 -12.73 16.28
C GLY A 50 6.31 -12.28 17.73
N MET A 51 7.54 -12.12 18.21
CA MET A 51 7.87 -11.27 19.35
C MET A 51 8.52 -10.02 18.79
N GLY A 52 8.01 -8.86 19.21
CA GLY A 52 8.49 -7.56 18.74
C GLY A 52 9.99 -7.43 18.92
N THR A 53 10.71 -7.42 17.81
CA THR A 53 12.12 -7.05 17.77
C THR A 53 12.18 -5.55 17.52
N ASP A 54 12.84 -4.85 18.44
CA ASP A 54 13.27 -3.47 18.25
C ASP A 54 13.99 -3.35 16.89
N ALA A 55 13.53 -2.41 16.05
CA ALA A 55 14.01 -2.23 14.68
C ALA A 55 15.49 -1.80 14.61
N SER A 56 16.09 -1.43 15.75
CA SER A 56 17.49 -1.04 15.88
C SER A 56 18.50 -2.20 15.80
N LEU A 57 18.05 -3.46 15.78
CA LEU A 57 18.91 -4.66 15.89
C LEU A 57 18.98 -5.53 14.62
N ILE A 58 18.46 -5.08 13.48
CA ILE A 58 18.60 -5.83 12.21
C ILE A 58 20.01 -5.55 11.68
N PRO A 59 20.92 -6.54 11.60
CA PRO A 59 22.22 -6.37 10.94
C PRO A 59 22.02 -5.87 9.51
N ASP A 60 22.89 -4.99 9.03
CA ASP A 60 22.75 -4.36 7.69
C ASP A 60 22.56 -5.40 6.56
N ASP A 61 23.12 -6.61 6.73
CA ASP A 61 23.05 -7.70 5.74
C ASP A 61 21.92 -8.72 5.98
N ALA A 62 21.09 -8.56 7.02
CA ALA A 62 20.02 -9.50 7.32
C ALA A 62 18.81 -9.27 6.40
N PRO A 63 18.23 -10.34 5.81
CA PRO A 63 17.08 -10.19 4.93
C PRO A 63 15.88 -9.64 5.70
N LEU A 64 15.35 -8.51 5.23
CA LEU A 64 14.16 -7.90 5.81
C LEU A 64 12.95 -8.84 5.70
N PRO A 65 12.09 -8.90 6.74
CA PRO A 65 10.90 -9.72 6.69
C PRO A 65 9.93 -9.21 5.61
N LYS A 66 9.32 -10.14 4.85
CA LYS A 66 8.25 -9.81 3.91
C LYS A 66 7.06 -9.18 4.64
N LEU A 67 6.40 -8.22 3.99
CA LEU A 67 5.18 -7.59 4.51
C LEU A 67 4.17 -8.67 4.96
N PRO A 68 3.71 -8.67 6.22
CA PRO A 68 2.77 -9.67 6.70
C PRO A 68 1.43 -9.52 5.98
N LEU A 69 0.70 -10.64 5.87
CA LEU A 69 -0.68 -10.65 5.40
C LEU A 69 -1.57 -11.04 6.58
N PRO A 70 -2.40 -10.14 7.12
CA PRO A 70 -3.26 -10.46 8.25
C PRO A 70 -4.34 -11.48 7.85
N PRO A 71 -4.80 -12.33 8.78
CA PRO A 71 -5.96 -13.19 8.57
C PRO A 71 -7.20 -12.41 8.14
N LEU A 72 -7.96 -12.98 7.20
CA LEU A 72 -9.17 -12.37 6.67
C LEU A 72 -10.14 -11.89 7.76
N GLN A 73 -10.45 -12.77 8.72
CA GLN A 73 -11.41 -12.44 9.79
C GLN A 73 -10.92 -11.26 10.65
N GLN A 74 -9.62 -11.24 10.99
CA GLN A 74 -9.04 -10.14 11.76
C GLN A 74 -9.18 -8.80 11.02
N THR A 75 -8.95 -8.79 9.71
CA THR A 75 -9.11 -7.59 8.88
C THR A 75 -10.56 -7.13 8.81
N VAL A 76 -11.50 -8.07 8.64
CA VAL A 76 -12.94 -7.78 8.56
C VAL A 76 -13.48 -7.24 9.89
N ASP A 77 -13.06 -7.81 11.02
CA ASP A 77 -13.48 -7.35 12.34
C ASP A 77 -12.96 -5.93 12.61
N ARG A 78 -11.68 -5.67 12.35
CA ARG A 78 -11.09 -4.32 12.47
C ARG A 78 -11.75 -3.30 11.55
N TYR A 79 -12.10 -3.70 10.32
CA TYR A 79 -12.83 -2.86 9.39
C TYR A 79 -14.20 -2.45 9.96
N LEU A 80 -14.95 -3.40 10.53
CA LEU A 80 -16.24 -3.11 11.14
C LEU A 80 -16.11 -2.20 12.37
N ASP A 81 -15.11 -2.43 13.23
CA ASP A 81 -14.84 -1.56 14.37
C ASP A 81 -14.51 -0.12 13.94
N ALA A 82 -13.72 0.05 12.87
CA ALA A 82 -13.35 1.35 12.33
C ALA A 82 -14.53 2.08 11.67
N VAL A 83 -15.43 1.35 10.99
CA VAL A 83 -16.58 1.95 10.30
C VAL A 83 -17.72 2.29 11.25
N ARG A 84 -17.91 1.51 12.32
CA ARG A 84 -19.02 1.67 13.28
C ARG A 84 -19.24 3.11 13.77
N PRO A 85 -18.21 3.89 14.19
CA PRO A 85 -18.43 5.27 14.65
C PRO A 85 -18.68 6.27 13.52
N LEU A 86 -18.45 5.90 12.25
CA LEU A 86 -18.50 6.82 11.11
C LEU A 86 -19.87 6.83 10.41
N VAL A 87 -20.73 5.84 10.68
CA VAL A 87 -21.99 5.64 9.94
C VAL A 87 -23.19 5.46 10.86
N PRO A 88 -24.41 5.84 10.42
CA PRO A 88 -25.63 5.58 11.18
C PRO A 88 -25.87 4.08 11.42
N PRO A 89 -26.59 3.68 12.51
CA PRO A 89 -26.80 2.28 12.85
C PRO A 89 -27.40 1.42 11.73
N ALA A 90 -28.37 1.97 10.99
CA ALA A 90 -29.01 1.26 9.89
C ALA A 90 -28.04 0.99 8.73
N ALA A 91 -27.08 1.88 8.47
CA ALA A 91 -26.04 1.68 7.47
C ALA A 91 -24.99 0.67 7.96
N PHE A 92 -24.61 0.75 9.24
CA PHE A 92 -23.69 -0.20 9.85
C PHE A 92 -24.18 -1.64 9.75
N GLU A 93 -25.46 -1.92 10.05
CA GLU A 93 -25.98 -3.29 9.95
C GLU A 93 -25.94 -3.83 8.52
N ARG A 94 -26.18 -2.98 7.51
CA ARG A 94 -26.00 -3.38 6.09
C ARG A 94 -24.54 -3.74 5.80
N THR A 95 -23.60 -2.86 6.17
CA THR A 95 -22.16 -3.10 5.99
C THR A 95 -21.71 -4.36 6.71
N ARG A 96 -22.17 -4.59 7.93
CA ARG A 96 -21.88 -5.78 8.73
C ARG A 96 -22.36 -7.05 8.06
N ASN A 97 -23.57 -7.05 7.48
CA ASN A 97 -24.09 -8.21 6.76
C ASN A 97 -23.28 -8.51 5.50
N ILE A 98 -22.90 -7.48 4.73
CA ILE A 98 -22.04 -7.63 3.54
C ILE A 98 -20.66 -8.18 3.94
N ALA A 99 -20.02 -7.60 4.96
CA ALA A 99 -18.70 -8.01 5.41
C ALA A 99 -18.69 -9.46 5.93
N LYS A 100 -19.75 -9.88 6.63
CA LYS A 100 -19.92 -11.28 7.04
C LYS A 100 -20.13 -12.22 5.86
N ALA A 101 -20.94 -11.85 4.89
CA ALA A 101 -21.14 -12.65 3.68
C ALA A 101 -19.84 -12.77 2.86
N PHE A 102 -19.04 -11.70 2.81
CA PHE A 102 -17.71 -11.71 2.20
C PHE A 102 -16.76 -12.68 2.88
N ALA A 103 -16.72 -12.68 4.22
CA ALA A 103 -15.81 -13.49 5.02
C ALA A 103 -16.28 -14.95 5.23
N ALA A 104 -17.54 -15.27 4.92
CA ALA A 104 -18.10 -16.61 5.10
C ALA A 104 -17.28 -17.67 4.33
N PRO A 105 -17.29 -18.95 4.76
CA PRO A 105 -16.53 -20.02 4.08
C PRO A 105 -16.85 -20.18 2.59
N ALA A 106 -18.11 -19.96 2.21
CA ALA A 106 -18.58 -19.97 0.81
C ALA A 106 -18.57 -18.57 0.16
N GLY A 107 -18.13 -17.55 0.89
CA GLY A 107 -17.99 -16.19 0.40
C GLY A 107 -16.76 -16.01 -0.50
N PRO A 108 -16.63 -14.87 -1.18
CA PRO A 108 -15.49 -14.57 -2.04
C PRO A 108 -14.18 -14.34 -1.26
N GLY A 109 -14.24 -13.91 0.01
CA GLY A 109 -13.08 -13.53 0.81
C GLY A 109 -12.01 -14.62 0.93
N PRO A 110 -12.34 -15.87 1.32
CA PRO A 110 -11.35 -16.95 1.41
C PRO A 110 -10.63 -17.26 0.09
N ARG A 111 -11.29 -17.10 -1.07
CA ARG A 111 -10.64 -17.26 -2.38
C ARG A 111 -9.63 -16.13 -2.62
N LEU A 112 -10.01 -14.89 -2.34
CA LEU A 112 -9.14 -13.73 -2.50
C LEU A 112 -7.96 -13.75 -1.53
N GLN A 113 -8.16 -14.16 -0.28
CA GLN A 113 -7.09 -14.32 0.70
C GLN A 113 -6.01 -15.31 0.20
N ARG A 114 -6.41 -16.46 -0.35
CA ARG A 114 -5.47 -17.43 -0.94
C ARG A 114 -4.70 -16.87 -2.14
N ALA A 115 -5.35 -16.05 -2.97
CA ALA A 115 -4.67 -15.36 -4.07
C ALA A 115 -3.63 -14.33 -3.54
N LEU A 116 -3.95 -13.61 -2.46
CA LEU A 116 -3.02 -12.69 -1.78
C LEU A 116 -1.85 -13.43 -1.12
N GLU A 117 -2.09 -14.59 -0.51
CA GLU A 117 -1.05 -15.46 0.05
C GLU A 117 -0.06 -15.89 -1.04
N LYS A 118 -0.57 -16.40 -2.17
CA LYS A 118 0.25 -16.76 -3.33
C LYS A 118 1.04 -15.55 -3.85
N ARG A 119 0.40 -14.38 -3.99
CA ARG A 119 1.09 -13.14 -4.41
C ARG A 119 2.22 -12.76 -3.45
N ARG A 120 2.00 -12.88 -2.13
CA ARG A 120 3.03 -12.63 -1.11
C ARG A 120 4.21 -13.59 -1.21
N GLU A 121 3.97 -14.84 -1.55
CA GLU A 121 5.06 -15.81 -1.79
C GLU A 121 5.89 -15.41 -3.01
N CYS A 122 5.24 -14.95 -4.09
CA CYS A 122 5.91 -14.65 -5.36
C CYS A 122 6.45 -13.21 -5.48
N THR A 123 6.26 -12.35 -4.48
CA THR A 123 6.73 -10.95 -4.48
C THR A 123 7.52 -10.62 -3.21
N ALA A 124 8.40 -9.61 -3.27
CA ALA A 124 9.08 -9.08 -2.08
C ALA A 124 8.10 -8.32 -1.17
N ASN A 125 7.18 -7.56 -1.77
CA ASN A 125 6.09 -6.86 -1.10
C ASN A 125 4.83 -6.99 -1.96
N TRP A 126 3.81 -7.66 -1.43
CA TRP A 126 2.58 -7.96 -2.17
C TRP A 126 1.72 -6.74 -2.48
N ALA A 127 1.87 -5.67 -1.69
CA ALA A 127 1.03 -4.47 -1.76
C ALA A 127 1.68 -3.33 -2.56
N TYR A 128 3.01 -3.32 -2.74
CA TYR A 128 3.74 -2.14 -3.21
C TYR A 128 3.22 -1.58 -4.54
N GLU A 129 3.10 -2.43 -5.56
CA GLU A 129 2.63 -1.99 -6.89
C GLU A 129 1.21 -1.42 -6.84
N TRP A 130 0.32 -2.07 -6.09
CA TRP A 130 -1.06 -1.61 -5.93
C TRP A 130 -1.14 -0.31 -5.14
N TRP A 131 -0.42 -0.21 -4.02
CA TRP A 131 -0.36 0.99 -3.20
C TRP A 131 0.21 2.18 -3.98
N LEU A 132 1.30 1.98 -4.73
CA LEU A 132 1.91 3.04 -5.53
C LEU A 132 0.96 3.54 -6.62
N ALA A 133 0.28 2.61 -7.31
CA ALA A 133 -0.68 2.95 -8.35
C ALA A 133 -1.90 3.69 -7.78
N ASP A 134 -2.50 3.15 -6.71
CA ASP A 134 -3.73 3.69 -6.10
C ASP A 134 -3.49 5.03 -5.38
N MET A 135 -2.43 5.14 -4.58
CA MET A 135 -2.16 6.35 -3.80
C MET A 135 -1.63 7.52 -4.65
N TYR A 136 -0.88 7.24 -5.72
CA TYR A 136 -0.20 8.29 -6.49
C TYR A 136 -0.48 8.23 -7.99
N LEU A 137 -0.11 7.15 -8.66
CA LEU A 137 0.01 7.16 -10.13
C LEU A 137 -1.33 7.28 -10.86
N ASN A 138 -2.41 6.81 -10.24
CA ASN A 138 -3.76 6.91 -10.80
C ASN A 138 -4.51 8.18 -10.36
N ASN A 139 -3.94 8.99 -9.47
CA ASN A 139 -4.58 10.22 -9.01
C ASN A 139 -4.44 11.32 -10.09
N PRO A 140 -5.56 11.81 -10.68
CA PRO A 140 -5.50 12.82 -11.73
C PRO A 140 -5.29 14.24 -11.20
N LEU A 141 -5.30 14.44 -9.88
CA LEU A 141 -5.15 15.78 -9.29
C LEU A 141 -3.73 16.32 -9.51
N PRO A 142 -3.57 17.64 -9.72
CA PRO A 142 -2.25 18.25 -9.86
C PRO A 142 -1.36 17.98 -8.65
N LEU A 143 -0.06 17.73 -8.88
CA LEU A 143 0.89 17.45 -7.80
C LEU A 143 1.02 18.56 -6.74
N PRO A 144 1.07 19.86 -7.10
CA PRO A 144 1.14 20.93 -6.10
C PRO A 144 -0.10 20.89 -5.20
N ILE A 145 0.11 21.06 -3.89
CA ILE A 145 -0.92 21.04 -2.83
C ILE A 145 -1.52 19.65 -2.57
N ASN A 146 -1.86 18.88 -3.61
CA ASN A 146 -2.59 17.63 -3.44
C ASN A 146 -1.71 16.41 -3.12
N SER A 147 -0.45 16.40 -3.58
CA SER A 147 0.43 15.24 -3.43
C SER A 147 1.81 15.60 -2.90
N ASN A 148 2.47 16.62 -3.48
CA ASN A 148 3.85 16.96 -3.12
C ASN A 148 3.87 17.69 -1.77
N PRO A 149 4.40 17.09 -0.68
CA PRO A 149 4.57 17.80 0.58
C PRO A 149 5.62 18.91 0.43
N GLY A 150 5.33 20.08 0.99
CA GLY A 150 6.28 21.20 1.04
C GLY A 150 7.04 21.22 2.37
N MET A 151 8.31 21.62 2.33
CA MET A 151 9.12 21.90 3.52
C MET A 151 9.63 23.34 3.45
N VAL A 152 9.48 24.08 4.55
CA VAL A 152 9.99 25.45 4.69
C VAL A 152 11.16 25.42 5.67
N PHE A 153 12.34 25.84 5.21
CA PHE A 153 13.52 25.95 6.06
C PHE A 153 13.53 27.25 6.88
N PRO A 154 14.34 27.32 7.96
CA PRO A 154 14.56 28.57 8.68
C PRO A 154 14.94 29.72 7.73
N PRO A 155 14.44 30.94 7.96
CA PRO A 155 14.72 32.06 7.08
C PRO A 155 16.23 32.33 6.96
N ALA A 156 16.77 32.26 5.75
CA ALA A 156 18.13 32.67 5.46
C ALA A 156 18.15 34.16 5.08
N VAL A 157 18.97 34.96 5.77
CA VAL A 157 19.16 36.38 5.42
C VAL A 157 20.20 36.46 4.30
N ALA A 158 19.76 36.36 3.05
CA ALA A 158 20.60 36.54 1.86
C ALA A 158 20.02 37.66 0.96
N ARG A 159 20.57 38.86 1.12
CA ARG A 159 20.07 40.09 0.50
C ARG A 159 20.69 40.31 -0.88
N THR A 160 21.96 39.96 -1.08
CA THR A 160 22.65 40.11 -2.37
C THR A 160 22.56 38.85 -3.24
N ALA A 161 22.79 39.01 -4.54
CA ALA A 161 22.87 37.86 -5.45
C ALA A 161 24.03 36.91 -5.09
N GLU A 162 25.17 37.46 -4.64
CA GLU A 162 26.33 36.67 -4.20
C GLU A 162 26.00 35.85 -2.93
N GLU A 163 25.33 36.44 -1.94
CA GLU A 163 24.91 35.74 -0.73
C GLU A 163 23.97 34.58 -1.04
N ARG A 164 23.00 34.79 -1.95
CA ARG A 164 22.11 33.72 -2.42
C ARG A 164 22.89 32.63 -3.14
N ALA A 165 23.81 32.99 -4.03
CA ALA A 165 24.65 32.03 -4.75
C ALA A 165 25.51 31.18 -3.79
N ARG A 166 26.14 31.82 -2.79
CA ARG A 166 26.94 31.13 -1.77
C ARG A 166 26.09 30.20 -0.92
N PHE A 167 24.87 30.61 -0.54
CA PHE A 167 23.93 29.75 0.19
C PHE A 167 23.54 28.52 -0.65
N THR A 168 23.13 28.72 -1.90
CA THR A 168 22.78 27.62 -2.82
C THR A 168 23.95 26.68 -3.04
N ALA A 169 25.17 27.20 -3.24
CA ALA A 169 26.37 26.38 -3.40
C ALA A 169 26.62 25.48 -2.17
N ARG A 170 26.40 26.00 -0.96
CA ARG A 170 26.50 25.20 0.27
C ARG A 170 25.44 24.11 0.34
N MET A 171 24.19 24.40 -0.03
CA MET A 171 23.11 23.40 -0.06
C MET A 171 23.42 22.26 -1.03
N VAL A 172 23.88 22.59 -2.25
CA VAL A 172 24.27 21.60 -3.25
C VAL A 172 25.46 20.77 -2.75
N LEU A 173 26.49 21.41 -2.18
CA LEU A 173 27.64 20.70 -1.62
C LEU A 173 27.22 19.76 -0.48
N SER A 174 26.31 20.19 0.39
CA SER A 174 25.77 19.34 1.45
C SER A 174 24.99 18.14 0.90
N ALA A 175 24.21 18.31 -0.16
CA ALA A 175 23.51 17.21 -0.82
C ALA A 175 24.48 16.20 -1.44
N VAL A 176 25.53 16.67 -2.11
CA VAL A 176 26.58 15.80 -2.67
C VAL A 176 27.31 15.04 -1.57
N ARG A 177 27.69 15.72 -0.48
CA ARG A 177 28.32 15.05 0.68
C ARG A 177 27.42 13.98 1.28
N TYR A 178 26.11 14.25 1.38
CA TYR A 178 25.17 13.25 1.86
C TYR A 178 25.13 12.02 0.95
N GLN A 179 25.15 12.21 -0.36
CA GLN A 179 25.22 11.11 -1.32
C GLN A 179 26.49 10.28 -1.12
N THR A 180 27.67 10.90 -1.11
CA THR A 180 28.95 10.18 -1.00
C THR A 180 29.16 9.52 0.36
N ASP A 181 28.74 10.18 1.44
CA ASP A 181 29.09 9.76 2.79
C ASP A 181 28.03 8.85 3.42
N VAL A 182 26.81 8.79 2.86
CA VAL A 182 25.69 8.03 3.43
C VAL A 182 25.09 7.04 2.44
N LEU A 183 24.83 7.44 1.20
CA LEU A 183 24.09 6.59 0.24
C LEU A 183 24.99 5.64 -0.54
N ASP A 184 26.22 6.06 -0.87
CA ASP A 184 27.15 5.28 -1.69
C ASP A 184 28.06 4.34 -0.88
N LYS A 185 27.79 4.19 0.43
CA LYS A 185 28.46 3.20 1.29
C LYS A 185 27.92 1.81 1.06
#